data_AF-A0AAP5LR02-F1
#
_entry.id   AF-A0AAP5LR02-F1
#
_cell.length_a   1.000
_cell.length_b   1.000
_cell.length_c   1.000
_cell.angle_alpha   90.00
_cell.angle_beta   90.00
_cell.angle_gamma   90.00
#
_symmetry.space_group_name_H-M   'P 1'
#
loop_
_entity.id
_entity.type
_entity.pdbx_description
1 polymer ?
#
loop_
_entity_poly.entity_id
_entity_poly.type
_entity_poly.pdbx_seq_one_letter_code
_entity_poly.pdbx_strand_id
1 'polypeptide(L)'
;MTDTIKSLYAGVAPPANTVVYTVPEGKYAVVKSIVLCNPNSIETNFTVLIAGMHVAYGHILKPNSTLAIDNLDVPMLTGTQIIVFSASNSPLTAYISGFERDYVQSEYSYTLATGNSTTGIYTGEDRLIKSIVIVGGIGSTDGKFTIQVAGQTIINSYTIKPRDTLILPSTNVFHPKERNLNINISSAASTVYFGVIWERLLS
;
A
#
# COMPACT_ATOMS: atom_id res chain seq x y z
N MET A 1 12.35 13.29 -19.25
CA MET A 1 11.44 13.69 -18.15
C MET A 1 12.24 13.76 -16.86
N THR A 2 12.08 14.82 -16.07
CA THR A 2 12.86 15.03 -14.85
C THR A 2 12.04 14.66 -13.63
N ASP A 3 12.63 13.86 -12.74
CA ASP A 3 12.04 13.55 -11.44
C ASP A 3 12.10 14.76 -10.53
N THR A 4 10.95 15.13 -9.97
CA THR A 4 10.89 16.11 -8.88
C THR A 4 10.78 15.34 -7.57
N ILE A 5 11.92 15.13 -6.91
CA ILE A 5 11.95 14.56 -5.57
C ILE A 5 11.31 15.55 -4.60
N LYS A 6 10.35 15.10 -3.80
CA LYS A 6 9.65 15.97 -2.85
C LYS A 6 9.12 15.20 -1.63
N SER A 7 8.87 15.95 -0.56
CA SER A 7 7.93 15.52 0.45
C SER A 7 6.52 15.60 -0.14
N LEU A 8 5.84 14.46 -0.22
CA LEU A 8 4.44 14.38 -0.64
C LEU A 8 3.54 14.82 0.52
N TYR A 9 3.97 14.61 1.76
CA TYR A 9 3.34 15.16 2.94
C TYR A 9 4.34 15.31 4.10
N ALA A 10 4.24 16.40 4.85
CA ALA A 10 4.97 16.61 6.09
C ALA A 10 4.09 17.40 7.06
N GLY A 11 3.66 16.79 8.15
CA GLY A 11 2.79 17.47 9.11
C GLY A 11 2.16 16.56 10.15
N VAL A 12 1.21 17.12 10.89
CA VAL A 12 0.42 16.39 11.87
C VAL A 12 -0.70 15.63 11.17
N ALA A 13 -0.81 14.32 11.41
CA ALA A 13 -1.89 13.49 10.89
C ALA A 13 -3.26 14.03 11.36
N PRO A 14 -4.20 14.32 10.43
CA PRO A 14 -5.52 14.81 10.80
C PRO A 14 -6.34 13.81 11.65
N PRO A 15 -7.32 14.28 12.44
CA PRO A 15 -8.14 13.44 13.32
C PRO A 15 -9.20 12.60 12.60
N ALA A 16 -9.36 12.81 11.29
CA ALA A 16 -10.38 12.20 10.46
C ALA A 16 -9.79 11.87 9.09
N ASN A 17 -10.46 10.98 8.35
CA ASN A 17 -10.08 10.56 7.00
C ASN A 17 -9.93 11.79 6.08
N THR A 18 -8.69 12.25 5.92
CA THR A 18 -8.34 13.51 5.25
C THR A 18 -7.32 13.23 4.17
N VAL A 19 -7.55 13.82 3.00
CA VAL A 19 -6.60 13.81 1.89
C VAL A 19 -5.46 14.74 2.25
N VAL A 20 -4.25 14.19 2.34
CA VAL A 20 -3.03 14.95 2.65
C VAL A 20 -2.22 15.27 1.40
N TYR A 21 -2.49 14.57 0.30
CA TYR A 21 -1.86 14.80 -0.99
C TYR A 21 -2.74 14.23 -2.12
N THR A 22 -2.78 14.95 -3.24
CA THR A 22 -3.43 14.52 -4.50
C THR A 22 -2.41 14.68 -5.62
N VAL A 23 -2.27 13.66 -6.47
CA VAL A 23 -1.37 13.74 -7.63
C VAL A 23 -1.88 14.83 -8.60
N PRO A 24 -1.05 15.83 -8.96
CA PRO A 24 -1.43 16.88 -9.90
C PRO A 24 -1.80 16.35 -11.29
N GLU A 25 -2.55 17.16 -12.04
CA GLU A 25 -2.86 16.88 -13.44
C GLU A 25 -1.58 16.78 -14.29
N GLY A 26 -1.57 15.82 -15.23
CA GLY A 26 -0.43 15.59 -16.12
C GLY A 26 0.79 14.97 -15.44
N LYS A 27 0.68 14.58 -14.16
CA LYS A 27 1.74 13.92 -13.40
C LYS A 27 1.33 12.52 -12.95
N TYR A 28 2.33 11.69 -12.67
CA TYR A 28 2.20 10.58 -11.75
C TYR A 28 3.18 10.77 -10.59
N ALA A 29 2.87 10.18 -9.44
CA ALA A 29 3.76 10.18 -8.29
C ALA A 29 4.13 8.75 -7.89
N VAL A 30 5.24 8.58 -7.18
CA VAL A 30 5.59 7.31 -6.54
C VAL A 30 5.95 7.56 -5.09
N VAL A 31 5.23 6.90 -4.18
CA VAL A 31 5.55 6.94 -2.75
C VAL A 31 6.68 5.95 -2.47
N LYS A 32 7.78 6.46 -1.90
CA LYS A 32 8.98 5.67 -1.59
C LYS A 32 9.03 5.22 -0.13
N SER A 33 8.69 6.12 0.79
CA SER A 33 8.74 5.85 2.22
C SER A 33 7.74 6.69 3.02
N ILE A 34 7.40 6.18 4.19
CA ILE A 34 6.58 6.84 5.20
C ILE A 34 7.29 6.74 6.55
N VAL A 35 7.42 7.86 7.25
CA VAL A 35 7.84 7.90 8.65
C VAL A 35 6.70 8.48 9.48
N LEU A 36 6.30 7.76 10.51
CA LEU A 36 5.24 8.13 11.45
C LEU A 36 5.82 8.15 12.86
N CYS A 37 5.65 9.26 13.57
CA CYS A 37 6.10 9.39 14.94
C CYS A 37 4.91 9.67 15.85
N ASN A 38 4.84 8.93 16.96
CA ASN A 38 3.95 9.19 18.08
C ASN A 38 4.73 9.92 19.18
N PRO A 39 4.69 11.26 19.25
CA PRO A 39 5.36 12.01 20.30
C PRO A 39 4.58 12.01 21.63
N ASN A 40 3.41 11.38 21.67
CA ASN A 40 2.51 11.44 22.82
C ASN A 40 2.87 10.37 23.87
N SER A 41 2.38 10.57 25.09
CA SER A 41 2.53 9.63 26.20
C SER A 41 1.50 8.49 26.21
N ILE A 42 0.61 8.46 25.22
CA ILE A 42 -0.44 7.44 25.05
C ILE A 42 -0.33 6.74 23.68
N GLU A 43 -0.89 5.54 23.58
CA GLU A 43 -0.99 4.82 22.32
C GLU A 43 -1.88 5.57 21.33
N THR A 44 -1.52 5.50 20.05
CA THR A 44 -2.27 6.15 18.98
C THR A 44 -2.61 5.13 17.91
N ASN A 45 -3.86 5.08 17.48
CA ASN A 45 -4.21 4.37 16.26
C ASN A 45 -4.07 5.29 15.04
N PHE A 46 -3.68 4.72 13.90
CA PHE A 46 -3.64 5.45 12.64
C PHE A 46 -3.94 4.56 11.45
N THR A 47 -4.28 5.22 10.33
CA THR A 47 -4.49 4.59 9.04
C THR A 47 -3.75 5.39 7.98
N VAL A 48 -3.14 4.66 7.03
CA VAL A 48 -2.54 5.23 5.83
C VAL A 48 -3.08 4.49 4.61
N LEU A 49 -3.65 5.27 3.68
CA LEU A 49 -4.14 4.80 2.39
C LEU A 49 -3.38 5.53 1.27
N ILE A 50 -2.87 4.80 0.30
CA ILE A 50 -2.16 5.36 -0.87
C ILE A 50 -2.84 4.81 -2.12
N ALA A 51 -3.44 5.69 -2.93
CA ALA A 51 -4.15 5.30 -4.16
C ALA A 51 -5.16 4.14 -3.95
N GLY A 52 -5.87 4.16 -2.81
CA GLY A 52 -6.83 3.11 -2.44
C GLY A 52 -6.24 1.87 -1.77
N MET A 53 -4.91 1.74 -1.71
CA MET A 53 -4.22 0.64 -1.03
C MET A 53 -4.00 0.98 0.44
N HIS A 54 -4.46 0.12 1.35
CA HIS A 54 -4.07 0.22 2.75
C HIS A 54 -2.59 -0.15 2.89
N VAL A 55 -1.81 0.75 3.49
CA VAL A 55 -0.45 0.47 3.95
C VAL A 55 -0.43 0.25 5.45
N ALA A 56 -1.38 0.86 6.17
CA ALA A 56 -1.67 0.58 7.56
C ALA A 56 -3.16 0.85 7.79
N TYR A 57 -3.84 0.01 8.58
CA TYR A 57 -5.26 0.18 8.87
C TYR A 57 -5.55 -0.01 10.35
N GLY A 58 -5.81 1.09 11.05
CA GLY A 58 -5.99 1.11 12.50
C GLY A 58 -4.77 0.63 13.29
N HIS A 59 -3.57 0.73 12.72
CA HIS A 59 -2.33 0.29 13.36
C HIS A 59 -2.07 1.09 14.63
N ILE A 60 -1.56 0.43 15.67
CA ILE A 60 -1.28 1.06 16.97
C ILE A 60 0.21 1.40 17.06
N LEU A 61 0.51 2.69 17.18
CA LEU A 61 1.86 3.15 17.50
C LEU A 61 1.96 3.44 19.00
N LYS A 62 2.91 2.76 19.67
CA LYS A 62 3.18 2.95 21.09
C LYS A 62 3.58 4.39 21.42
N PRO A 63 3.45 4.84 22.69
CA PRO A 63 3.96 6.13 23.12
C PRO A 63 5.43 6.33 22.76
N ASN A 64 5.82 7.55 22.42
CA ASN A 64 7.21 7.95 22.13
C ASN A 64 7.93 7.04 21.10
N SER A 65 7.18 6.47 20.15
CA SER A 65 7.70 5.49 19.18
C SER A 65 7.61 6.03 17.76
N THR A 66 8.50 5.54 16.90
CA THR A 66 8.52 5.87 15.48
C THR A 66 8.40 4.58 14.66
N LEU A 67 7.56 4.63 13.62
CA LEU A 67 7.48 3.61 12.58
C LEU A 67 8.02 4.19 11.28
N ALA A 68 8.99 3.52 10.68
CA ALA A 68 9.44 3.78 9.33
C ALA A 68 9.00 2.63 8.41
N ILE A 69 8.40 2.98 7.28
CA ILE A 69 8.00 2.06 6.22
C ILE A 69 8.74 2.47 4.96
N ASP A 70 9.72 1.68 4.56
CA ASP A 70 10.58 1.94 3.41
C ASP A 70 10.29 0.95 2.26
N ASN A 71 10.88 1.19 1.09
CA ASN A 71 10.79 0.32 -0.10
C ASN A 71 9.35 0.05 -0.55
N LEU A 72 8.47 1.06 -0.44
CA LEU A 72 7.07 0.93 -0.78
C LEU A 72 6.83 0.89 -2.30
N ASP A 73 7.49 1.79 -3.04
CA ASP A 73 7.38 1.96 -4.49
C ASP A 73 5.92 1.97 -5.01
N VAL A 74 5.02 2.67 -4.31
CA VAL A 74 3.59 2.72 -4.69
C VAL A 74 3.37 3.75 -5.78
N PRO A 75 2.98 3.35 -7.00
CA PRO A 75 2.70 4.27 -8.08
C PRO A 75 1.30 4.88 -7.91
N MET A 76 1.18 6.15 -8.23
CA MET A 76 -0.03 6.94 -8.08
C MET A 76 -0.29 7.72 -9.37
N LEU A 77 -1.43 7.50 -10.00
CA LEU A 77 -1.86 8.25 -11.20
C LEU A 77 -2.50 9.60 -10.82
N THR A 78 -2.62 10.49 -11.80
CA THR A 78 -3.33 11.77 -11.67
C THR A 78 -4.67 11.60 -10.92
N GLY A 79 -4.93 12.49 -9.95
CA GLY A 79 -6.17 12.49 -9.17
C GLY A 79 -6.24 11.45 -8.05
N THR A 80 -5.32 10.48 -8.00
CA THR A 80 -5.22 9.56 -6.86
C THR A 80 -4.65 10.28 -5.63
N GLN A 81 -4.99 9.76 -4.46
CA GLN A 81 -4.82 10.47 -3.19
C GLN A 81 -4.00 9.66 -2.18
N ILE A 82 -3.30 10.38 -1.31
CA ILE A 82 -2.80 9.87 -0.05
C ILE A 82 -3.75 10.36 1.04
N ILE A 83 -4.20 9.43 1.86
CA ILE A 83 -5.03 9.70 3.03
C ILE A 83 -4.27 9.21 4.26
N VAL A 84 -4.17 10.08 5.25
CA VAL A 84 -3.59 9.78 6.56
C VAL A 84 -4.53 10.31 7.63
N PHE A 85 -4.76 9.51 8.67
CA PHE A 85 -5.46 9.99 9.86
C PHE A 85 -5.05 9.21 11.10
N SER A 86 -5.13 9.88 12.25
CA SER A 86 -4.89 9.31 13.58
C SER A 86 -5.98 9.74 14.56
N ALA A 87 -6.04 9.14 15.75
CA ALA A 87 -6.97 9.60 16.80
C ALA A 87 -6.74 11.08 17.16
N SER A 88 -7.84 11.81 17.40
CA SER A 88 -7.81 13.26 17.67
C SER A 88 -7.13 13.66 18.98
N ASN A 89 -7.17 12.79 19.99
CA ASN A 89 -6.58 13.02 21.30
C ASN A 89 -5.09 12.63 21.38
N SER A 90 -4.52 12.11 20.30
CA SER A 90 -3.12 11.68 20.22
C SER A 90 -2.60 11.84 18.79
N PRO A 91 -2.36 13.09 18.34
CA PRO A 91 -1.95 13.34 16.96
C PRO A 91 -0.57 12.74 16.66
N LEU A 92 -0.42 12.05 15.53
CA LEU A 92 0.89 11.64 15.01
C LEU A 92 1.50 12.72 14.14
N THR A 93 2.82 12.72 14.01
CA THR A 93 3.49 13.40 12.89
C THR A 93 3.80 12.39 11.80
N ALA A 94 3.59 12.79 10.55
CA ALA A 94 3.84 11.96 9.37
C ALA A 94 4.75 12.71 8.40
N TYR A 95 5.69 11.97 7.83
CA TYR A 95 6.54 12.41 6.74
C TYR A 95 6.49 11.37 5.62
N ILE A 96 6.02 11.76 4.44
CA ILE A 96 5.84 10.89 3.29
C ILE A 96 6.72 11.42 2.17
N SER A 97 7.62 10.56 1.69
CA SER A 97 8.60 10.92 0.66
C SER A 97 8.31 10.19 -0.64
N GLY A 98 8.59 10.87 -1.74
CA GLY A 98 8.44 10.30 -3.07
C GLY A 98 8.97 11.20 -4.16
N PHE A 99 8.54 10.95 -5.38
CA PHE A 99 8.80 11.84 -6.51
C PHE A 99 7.54 12.00 -7.35
N GLU A 100 7.48 13.12 -8.08
CA GLU A 100 6.54 13.35 -9.18
C GLU A 100 7.30 13.32 -10.50
N ARG A 101 6.65 12.80 -11.55
CA ARG A 101 7.13 12.85 -12.94
C ARG A 101 5.97 13.16 -13.86
N ASP A 102 6.27 13.76 -15.01
CA ASP A 102 5.31 13.90 -16.10
C ASP A 102 4.72 12.54 -16.49
N TYR A 103 3.41 12.51 -16.68
CA TYR A 103 2.70 11.33 -17.12
C TYR A 103 2.67 11.27 -18.65
N VAL A 104 3.35 10.26 -19.18
CA VAL A 104 3.28 9.89 -20.60
C VAL A 104 2.79 8.44 -20.66
N GLN A 105 1.58 8.25 -21.17
CA GLN A 105 0.90 6.95 -21.14
C GLN A 105 1.73 5.81 -21.76
N SER A 106 2.44 6.08 -22.87
CA SER A 106 3.30 5.09 -23.52
C SER A 106 4.49 4.66 -22.65
N GLU A 107 4.96 5.51 -21.76
CA GLU A 107 6.14 5.28 -20.91
C GLU A 107 5.77 4.80 -19.49
N TYR A 108 4.50 4.91 -19.09
CA TYR A 108 4.05 4.49 -17.77
C TYR A 108 3.93 2.95 -17.69
N SER A 109 4.81 2.34 -16.88
CA SER A 109 4.91 0.88 -16.80
C SER A 109 4.18 0.26 -15.62
N TYR A 110 3.62 1.04 -14.69
CA TYR A 110 3.09 0.47 -13.45
C TYR A 110 1.59 0.22 -13.49
N THR A 111 1.10 -0.71 -12.68
CA THR A 111 -0.34 -0.86 -12.40
C THR A 111 -0.52 -1.29 -10.96
N LEU A 112 -1.54 -0.75 -10.31
CA LEU A 112 -1.92 -1.06 -8.95
C LEU A 112 -3.31 -1.72 -8.98
N ALA A 113 -3.47 -2.84 -8.28
CA ALA A 113 -4.77 -3.39 -7.96
C ALA A 113 -4.90 -3.54 -6.46
N THR A 114 -6.08 -3.24 -5.94
CA THR A 114 -6.39 -3.28 -4.51
C THR A 114 -7.70 -4.02 -4.29
N GLY A 115 -7.85 -4.69 -3.15
CA GLY A 115 -9.09 -5.37 -2.82
C GLY A 115 -9.10 -5.91 -1.42
N ASN A 116 -10.19 -6.57 -1.05
CA ASN A 116 -10.38 -7.18 0.27
C ASN A 116 -11.15 -8.51 0.25
N SER A 117 -11.28 -9.09 -0.93
CA SER A 117 -12.00 -10.33 -1.19
C SER A 117 -11.11 -11.29 -1.98
N THR A 118 -11.44 -12.58 -1.94
CA THR A 118 -10.82 -13.56 -2.84
C THR A 118 -11.01 -13.12 -4.28
N THR A 119 -9.93 -13.00 -5.04
CA THR A 119 -9.97 -12.47 -6.41
C THR A 119 -8.86 -13.06 -7.26
N GLY A 120 -9.22 -13.41 -8.49
CA GLY A 120 -8.27 -13.65 -9.58
C GLY A 120 -8.05 -12.34 -10.33
N ILE A 121 -6.81 -11.86 -10.36
CA ILE A 121 -6.42 -10.63 -11.03
C ILE A 121 -5.73 -11.00 -12.34
N TYR A 122 -6.36 -10.61 -13.44
CA TYR A 122 -5.85 -10.79 -14.79
C TYR A 122 -5.27 -9.47 -15.30
N THR A 123 -4.07 -9.51 -15.88
CA THR A 123 -3.38 -8.29 -16.33
C THR A 123 -3.33 -8.12 -17.85
N GLY A 124 -3.66 -9.16 -18.62
CA GLY A 124 -3.65 -9.13 -20.09
C GLY A 124 -2.28 -9.04 -20.76
N GLU A 125 -1.20 -8.88 -19.98
CA GLU A 125 0.16 -8.64 -20.46
C GLU A 125 1.18 -9.32 -19.53
N ASP A 126 2.40 -9.55 -20.04
CA ASP A 126 3.49 -10.10 -19.24
C ASP A 126 4.05 -9.01 -18.32
N ARG A 127 4.12 -9.30 -17.01
CA ARG A 127 4.45 -8.32 -15.98
C ARG A 127 5.34 -8.90 -14.89
N LEU A 128 6.01 -8.03 -14.15
CA LEU A 128 6.66 -8.36 -12.89
C LEU A 128 5.79 -7.85 -11.75
N ILE A 129 5.51 -8.69 -10.77
CA ILE A 129 5.01 -8.23 -9.48
C ILE A 129 6.20 -7.59 -8.76
N LYS A 130 6.08 -6.32 -8.41
CA LYS A 130 7.12 -5.54 -7.73
C LYS A 130 6.92 -5.51 -6.24
N SER A 131 5.68 -5.37 -5.80
CA SER A 131 5.36 -5.31 -4.39
C SER A 131 3.97 -5.88 -4.14
N ILE A 132 3.82 -6.52 -2.99
CA ILE A 132 2.53 -6.95 -2.45
C ILE A 132 2.44 -6.40 -1.03
N VAL A 133 1.36 -5.70 -0.74
CA VAL A 133 1.04 -5.19 0.59
C VAL A 133 -0.23 -5.90 1.06
N ILE A 134 -0.18 -6.55 2.21
CA ILE A 134 -1.32 -7.19 2.85
C ILE A 134 -1.54 -6.55 4.22
N VAL A 135 -2.77 -6.15 4.52
CA VAL A 135 -3.12 -5.48 5.78
C VAL A 135 -4.27 -6.22 6.44
N GLY A 136 -4.08 -6.58 7.72
CA GLY A 136 -5.14 -7.12 8.56
C GLY A 136 -6.14 -6.03 8.96
N GLY A 137 -7.43 -6.36 8.95
CA GLY A 137 -8.50 -5.46 9.36
C GLY A 137 -8.44 -5.06 10.84
N ILE A 138 -9.38 -4.23 11.29
CA ILE A 138 -9.50 -3.80 12.69
C ILE A 138 -10.25 -4.79 13.61
N GLY A 139 -10.58 -5.98 13.10
CA GLY A 139 -11.32 -7.00 13.84
C GLY A 139 -10.53 -7.60 15.01
N SER A 140 -11.08 -8.63 15.66
CA SER A 140 -10.43 -9.33 16.78
C SER A 140 -9.85 -10.69 16.40
N THR A 141 -10.06 -11.15 15.17
CA THR A 141 -9.63 -12.47 14.68
C THR A 141 -8.54 -12.34 13.64
N ASP A 142 -7.60 -13.28 13.64
CA ASP A 142 -6.59 -13.35 12.60
C ASP A 142 -7.21 -13.66 11.23
N GLY A 143 -6.70 -13.00 10.20
CA GLY A 143 -7.00 -13.30 8.81
C GLY A 143 -6.04 -14.35 8.27
N LYS A 144 -6.48 -15.14 7.28
CA LYS A 144 -5.60 -16.03 6.54
C LYS A 144 -5.68 -15.76 5.06
N PHE A 145 -4.54 -15.89 4.37
CA PHE A 145 -4.51 -15.76 2.92
C PHE A 145 -3.45 -16.65 2.27
N THR A 146 -3.70 -16.96 1.00
CA THR A 146 -2.80 -17.69 0.10
C THR A 146 -2.64 -16.86 -1.17
N ILE A 147 -1.41 -16.71 -1.65
CA ILE A 147 -1.11 -16.02 -2.91
C ILE A 147 -0.52 -17.02 -3.88
N GLN A 148 -1.10 -17.07 -5.08
CA GLN A 148 -0.64 -17.92 -6.16
C GLN A 148 -0.41 -17.11 -7.43
N VAL A 149 0.74 -17.28 -8.07
CA VAL A 149 1.08 -16.66 -9.34
C VAL A 149 1.26 -17.76 -10.37
N ALA A 150 0.54 -17.69 -11.49
CA ALA A 150 0.65 -18.71 -12.55
C ALA A 150 0.42 -20.15 -12.06
N GLY A 151 -0.46 -20.33 -11.07
CA GLY A 151 -0.75 -21.64 -10.46
C GLY A 151 0.27 -22.10 -9.42
N GLN A 152 1.34 -21.35 -9.18
CA GLN A 152 2.35 -21.65 -8.16
C GLN A 152 2.07 -20.85 -6.89
N THR A 153 2.04 -21.54 -5.75
CA THR A 153 1.84 -20.89 -4.45
C THR A 153 3.13 -20.21 -3.99
N ILE A 154 3.09 -18.89 -3.85
CA ILE A 154 4.22 -18.09 -3.32
C ILE A 154 4.03 -17.73 -1.84
N ILE A 155 2.79 -17.72 -1.35
CA ILE A 155 2.45 -17.65 0.07
C ILE A 155 1.38 -18.67 0.36
N ASN A 156 1.61 -19.54 1.34
CA ASN A 156 0.69 -20.62 1.70
C ASN A 156 0.07 -20.40 3.08
N SER A 157 -1.23 -20.09 3.13
CA SER A 157 -2.03 -20.01 4.36
C SER A 157 -1.40 -19.14 5.46
N TYR A 158 -0.84 -17.99 5.06
CA TYR A 158 -0.22 -17.07 6.01
C TYR A 158 -1.29 -16.46 6.91
N THR A 159 -1.01 -16.41 8.21
CA THR A 159 -1.91 -15.84 9.21
C THR A 159 -1.45 -14.41 9.53
N ILE A 160 -2.31 -13.43 9.28
CA ILE A 160 -2.08 -12.01 9.59
C ILE A 160 -2.99 -11.58 10.73
N LYS A 161 -2.41 -11.00 11.78
CA LYS A 161 -3.20 -10.50 12.90
C LYS A 161 -3.96 -9.23 12.53
N PRO A 162 -5.03 -8.89 13.24
CA PRO A 162 -5.67 -7.59 13.08
C PRO A 162 -4.67 -6.45 13.20
N ARG A 163 -4.79 -5.44 12.33
CA ARG A 163 -3.95 -4.22 12.31
C ARG A 163 -2.47 -4.44 11.99
N ASP A 164 -2.06 -5.67 11.73
CA ASP A 164 -0.72 -5.97 11.21
C ASP A 164 -0.67 -5.73 9.71
N THR A 165 0.55 -5.50 9.21
CA THR A 165 0.83 -5.32 7.79
C THR A 165 1.99 -6.22 7.39
N LEU A 166 1.83 -6.95 6.31
CA LEU A 166 2.91 -7.65 5.62
C LEU A 166 3.22 -6.91 4.33
N ILE A 167 4.47 -6.49 4.15
CA ILE A 167 4.98 -5.91 2.91
C ILE A 167 5.98 -6.88 2.32
N LEU A 168 5.79 -7.25 1.06
CA LEU A 168 6.73 -8.03 0.26
C LEU A 168 7.30 -7.09 -0.81
N PRO A 169 8.36 -6.34 -0.51
CA PRO A 169 8.96 -5.43 -1.47
C PRO A 169 9.83 -6.20 -2.47
N SER A 170 10.01 -5.64 -3.65
CA SER A 170 10.95 -6.11 -4.68
C SER A 170 10.87 -7.62 -4.99
N THR A 171 9.66 -8.18 -5.03
CA THR A 171 9.49 -9.62 -5.23
C THR A 171 9.96 -10.07 -6.62
N ASN A 172 9.84 -9.19 -7.62
CA ASN A 172 10.22 -9.43 -9.03
C ASN A 172 9.68 -10.78 -9.56
N VAL A 173 8.49 -11.17 -9.10
CA VAL A 173 7.87 -12.43 -9.52
C VAL A 173 7.25 -12.24 -10.90
N PHE A 174 7.65 -13.07 -11.86
CA PHE A 174 7.09 -13.06 -13.20
C PHE A 174 5.63 -13.51 -13.20
N HIS A 175 4.76 -12.67 -13.77
CA HIS A 175 3.34 -12.90 -13.96
C HIS A 175 3.02 -12.94 -15.46
N PRO A 176 2.83 -14.13 -16.05
CA PRO A 176 2.56 -14.27 -17.47
C PRO A 176 1.14 -13.82 -17.84
N LYS A 177 0.99 -13.25 -19.03
CA LYS A 177 -0.25 -12.65 -19.55
C LYS A 177 -1.46 -13.59 -19.61
N GLU A 178 -1.26 -14.89 -19.60
CA GLU A 178 -2.31 -15.91 -19.76
C GLU A 178 -2.76 -16.52 -18.43
N ARG A 179 -2.20 -16.06 -17.32
CA ARG A 179 -2.51 -16.60 -15.99
C ARG A 179 -3.02 -15.51 -15.07
N ASN A 180 -3.76 -15.95 -14.05
CA ASN A 180 -4.22 -15.08 -12.99
C ASN A 180 -3.22 -15.05 -11.84
N LEU A 181 -3.12 -13.90 -11.18
CA LEU A 181 -2.72 -13.81 -9.79
C LEU A 181 -3.94 -14.14 -8.94
N ASN A 182 -3.89 -15.20 -8.15
CA ASN A 182 -4.97 -15.53 -7.22
C ASN A 182 -4.56 -15.13 -5.81
N ILE A 183 -5.36 -14.26 -5.19
CA ILE A 183 -5.28 -13.97 -3.77
C ILE A 183 -6.52 -14.59 -3.13
N ASN A 184 -6.32 -15.68 -2.42
CA ASN A 184 -7.38 -16.41 -1.73
C ASN A 184 -7.37 -15.99 -0.26
N ILE A 185 -8.41 -15.28 0.16
CA ILE A 185 -8.58 -14.85 1.55
C ILE A 185 -9.58 -15.80 2.21
N SER A 186 -9.14 -16.49 3.26
CA SER A 186 -9.96 -17.37 4.08
C SER A 186 -10.04 -16.79 5.49
N SER A 187 -10.79 -15.70 5.65
CA SER A 187 -11.07 -15.14 6.98
C SER A 187 -12.47 -15.52 7.45
N ALA A 188 -12.53 -16.03 8.68
CA ALA A 188 -13.80 -16.34 9.33
C ALA A 188 -14.49 -15.10 9.95
N ALA A 189 -13.77 -13.99 10.17
CA ALA A 189 -14.35 -12.78 10.76
C ALA A 189 -13.58 -11.45 10.55
N SER A 190 -12.32 -11.44 10.07
CA SER A 190 -11.58 -10.20 9.81
C SER A 190 -11.38 -9.92 8.32
N THR A 191 -11.61 -8.69 7.90
CA THR A 191 -11.30 -8.24 6.54
C THR A 191 -9.78 -8.23 6.35
N VAL A 192 -9.27 -8.84 5.28
CA VAL A 192 -7.86 -8.70 4.86
C VAL A 192 -7.86 -7.82 3.63
N TYR A 193 -7.09 -6.74 3.64
CA TYR A 193 -6.89 -5.88 2.48
C TYR A 193 -5.61 -6.27 1.77
N PHE A 194 -5.58 -6.11 0.45
CA PHE A 194 -4.37 -6.24 -0.33
C PHE A 194 -4.19 -5.07 -1.28
N GLY A 195 -2.94 -4.82 -1.64
CA GLY A 195 -2.59 -4.13 -2.87
C GLY A 195 -1.40 -4.80 -3.53
N VAL A 196 -1.42 -4.83 -4.86
CA VAL A 196 -0.39 -5.46 -5.68
C VAL A 196 0.05 -4.47 -6.73
N ILE A 197 1.36 -4.31 -6.84
CA ILE A 197 2.01 -3.41 -7.78
C ILE A 197 2.70 -4.26 -8.83
N TRP A 198 2.33 -4.05 -10.09
CA TRP A 198 2.97 -4.64 -11.25
C TRP A 198 3.80 -3.60 -12.01
N GLU A 199 4.84 -4.08 -12.68
CA GLU A 199 5.62 -3.38 -13.68
C GLU A 199 5.51 -4.14 -15.01
N ARG A 200 5.16 -3.43 -16.08
CA ARG A 200 5.12 -3.94 -17.45
C ARG A 200 6.53 -4.25 -17.91
N LEU A 201 6.72 -5.44 -18.49
CA LEU A 201 7.96 -5.77 -19.17
C LEU A 201 7.98 -5.01 -20.49
N LEU A 202 9.04 -4.23 -20.73
CA LEU A 202 9.26 -3.62 -22.05
C LEU A 202 9.59 -4.77 -23.02
N SER A 203 8.69 -4.99 -23.97
CA SER A 203 8.88 -5.89 -25.11
C SER A 203 9.80 -5.30 -26.15
#